data_AF-A0A0C3QJH2-F1
#
_entry.id   AF-A0A0C3QJH2-F1
#
_cell.length_a   1.000
_cell.length_b   1.000
_cell.length_c   1.000
_cell.angle_alpha   90.00
_cell.angle_beta   90.00
_cell.angle_gamma   90.00
#
_symmetry.space_group_name_H-M   'P 1'
#
loop_
_entity.id
_entity.type
_entity.pdbx_description
1 polymer ?
#
loop_
_entity_poly.entity_id
_entity_poly.type
_entity_poly.pdbx_seq_one_letter_code
_entity_poly.pdbx_strand_id
1 'polypeptide(L)'
;MADDQPGEPQDPFGNARKILSEIGSHRINPRTIKMTETAPHAEGGQGIIMIGTIIPHEDIETSIPEQLVGNVPEMKLAIKKLEWDRADVEETAKLFKSFVNELSIMATLHHPNIIML
;
A
#
# COMPACT_ATOMS: atom_id res chain seq x y z
N MET A 1 6.08 17.79 -47.44
CA MET A 1 4.96 17.54 -46.52
C MET A 1 5.51 16.60 -45.47
N ALA A 2 5.70 17.09 -44.24
CA ALA A 2 6.23 16.29 -43.15
C ALA A 2 5.06 15.47 -42.57
N ASP A 3 5.21 14.16 -42.53
CA ASP A 3 4.29 13.26 -41.86
C ASP A 3 4.35 13.52 -40.35
N ASP A 4 3.27 14.09 -39.82
CA ASP A 4 3.03 14.25 -38.40
C ASP A 4 2.55 12.89 -37.87
N GLN A 5 3.49 12.03 -37.46
CA GLN A 5 3.13 10.79 -36.79
C GLN A 5 2.58 11.14 -35.39
N PRO A 6 1.36 10.72 -35.03
CA PRO A 6 0.88 10.91 -33.67
C PRO A 6 1.74 10.04 -32.76
N GLY A 7 2.57 10.67 -31.92
CA GLY A 7 3.32 9.98 -30.90
C GLY A 7 2.37 9.12 -30.06
N GLU A 8 2.73 7.86 -29.84
CA GLU A 8 1.93 6.93 -29.03
C GLU A 8 1.51 7.61 -27.72
N PRO A 9 0.25 7.46 -27.29
CA PRO A 9 -0.18 7.98 -26.00
C PRO A 9 0.67 7.29 -24.92
N GLN A 10 1.62 8.03 -24.34
CA GLN A 10 2.40 7.56 -23.22
C GLN A 10 1.43 7.15 -22.11
N ASP A 11 1.47 5.88 -21.69
CA ASP A 11 0.68 5.40 -20.55
C ASP A 11 0.98 6.32 -19.36
N PRO A 12 0.03 7.15 -18.91
CA PRO A 12 0.29 8.12 -17.85
C PRO A 12 0.69 7.42 -16.55
N PHE A 13 0.47 6.11 -16.42
CA PHE A 13 0.81 5.28 -15.28
C PHE A 13 2.01 4.36 -15.49
N GLY A 14 2.64 4.36 -16.67
CA GLY A 14 3.69 3.38 -17.00
C GLY A 14 4.86 3.40 -16.01
N ASN A 15 5.34 4.59 -15.66
CA ASN A 15 6.41 4.74 -14.67
C ASN A 15 5.97 4.30 -13.27
N ALA A 16 4.73 4.63 -12.86
CA ALA A 16 4.21 4.26 -11.56
C ALA A 16 4.07 2.74 -11.41
N ARG A 17 3.62 2.03 -12.47
CA ARG A 17 3.55 0.56 -12.48
C ARG A 17 4.94 -0.08 -12.38
N LYS A 18 5.94 0.53 -13.03
CA LYS A 18 7.33 0.09 -12.94
C LYS A 18 7.83 0.16 -11.50
N ILE A 19 7.67 1.30 -10.84
CA ILE A 19 8.04 1.50 -9.43
C ILE A 19 7.33 0.48 -8.53
N LEU A 20 6.00 0.31 -8.69
CA LEU A 20 5.22 -0.66 -7.92
C LEU A 20 5.66 -2.12 -8.15
N SER A 21 6.32 -2.42 -9.26
CA SER A 21 6.87 -3.74 -9.54
C SER A 21 8.23 -3.93 -8.86
N GLU A 22 9.03 -2.88 -8.81
CA GLU A 22 10.33 -2.86 -8.10
C GLU A 22 10.16 -3.02 -6.59
N ILE A 23 9.11 -2.45 -5.99
CA ILE A 23 8.78 -2.64 -4.56
C ILE A 23 7.87 -3.85 -4.30
N GLY A 24 7.84 -4.83 -5.22
CA GLY A 24 6.94 -5.98 -5.16
C GLY A 24 7.00 -6.82 -3.89
N SER A 25 8.15 -6.83 -3.19
CA SER A 25 8.34 -7.53 -1.92
C SER A 25 7.49 -6.97 -0.77
N HIS A 26 7.02 -5.72 -0.88
CA HIS A 26 6.18 -5.07 0.13
C HIS A 26 4.68 -5.28 -0.12
N ARG A 27 4.30 -6.05 -1.16
CA ARG A 27 2.90 -6.30 -1.48
C ARG A 27 2.27 -7.24 -0.48
N ILE A 28 1.18 -6.80 0.14
CA ILE A 28 0.40 -7.58 1.10
C ILE A 28 -0.90 -8.04 0.44
N ASN A 29 -1.32 -9.27 0.71
CA ASN A 29 -2.64 -9.75 0.33
C ASN A 29 -3.70 -9.05 1.19
N PRO A 30 -4.66 -8.31 0.63
CA PRO A 30 -5.65 -7.60 1.44
C PRO A 30 -6.46 -8.48 2.38
N ARG A 31 -6.61 -9.78 2.07
CA ARG A 31 -7.33 -10.76 2.91
C ARG A 31 -6.61 -11.09 4.21
N THR A 32 -5.30 -10.84 4.30
CA THR A 32 -4.54 -11.05 5.52
C THR A 32 -4.59 -9.83 6.43
N ILE A 33 -5.19 -8.72 5.99
CA ILE A 33 -5.32 -7.51 6.81
C ILE A 33 -6.61 -7.60 7.62
N LYS A 34 -6.48 -7.58 8.95
CA LYS A 34 -7.60 -7.52 9.89
C LYS A 34 -7.64 -6.13 10.53
N MET A 35 -8.72 -5.40 10.30
CA MET A 35 -8.94 -4.12 10.99
C MET A 35 -9.32 -4.41 12.44
N THR A 36 -8.73 -3.69 13.39
CA THR A 36 -9.07 -3.81 14.81
C THR A 36 -10.15 -2.81 15.23
N GLU A 37 -10.37 -1.78 14.41
CA GLU A 37 -11.31 -0.70 14.65
C GLU A 37 -12.33 -0.60 13.50
N THR A 38 -13.56 -0.21 13.83
CA THR A 38 -14.65 -0.02 12.85
C THR A 38 -14.73 1.40 12.31
N ALA A 39 -14.13 2.35 13.00
CA ALA A 39 -14.08 3.76 12.63
C ALA A 39 -12.65 4.18 12.26
N PRO A 40 -12.47 5.24 11.46
CA PRO A 40 -11.17 5.86 11.24
C PRO A 40 -10.51 6.26 12.56
N HIS A 41 -9.23 5.94 12.69
CA HIS A 41 -8.40 6.43 13.79
C HIS A 41 -8.05 7.90 13.60
N ALA A 42 -7.80 8.30 12.35
CA ALA A 42 -7.55 9.67 11.95
C ALA A 42 -7.96 9.89 10.50
N GLU A 43 -8.24 11.13 10.14
CA GLU A 43 -8.54 11.58 8.78
C GLU A 43 -7.50 12.62 8.36
N GLY A 44 -7.09 12.56 7.11
CA GLY A 44 -6.21 13.53 6.48
C GLY A 44 -6.75 13.96 5.12
N GLY A 45 -6.09 14.93 4.48
CA GLY A 45 -6.59 15.49 3.22
C GLY A 45 -6.68 14.51 2.04
N GLN A 46 -6.06 13.33 2.13
CA GLN A 46 -6.01 12.33 1.04
C GLN A 46 -6.53 10.94 1.45
N GLY A 47 -7.19 10.85 2.61
CA GLY A 47 -7.78 9.60 3.09
C GLY A 47 -7.70 9.42 4.60
N ILE A 48 -7.86 8.17 5.03
CA ILE A 48 -8.03 7.82 6.43
C ILE A 48 -6.95 6.87 6.92
N ILE A 49 -6.66 6.92 8.21
CA ILE A 49 -5.82 5.94 8.91
C ILE A 49 -6.74 5.00 9.69
N MET A 50 -6.56 3.70 9.47
CA MET A 50 -7.19 2.64 10.25
C MET A 50 -6.11 1.91 11.06
N ILE A 51 -6.44 1.40 12.24
CA ILE A 51 -5.57 0.47 12.95
C ILE A 51 -5.96 -0.97 12.61
N GLY A 52 -4.96 -1.80 12.32
CA GLY A 52 -5.16 -3.21 12.03
C GLY A 52 -3.93 -4.05 12.28
N THR A 53 -4.03 -5.33 11.94
CA THR A 53 -2.96 -6.33 12.09
C THR A 53 -2.84 -7.14 10.80
N ILE A 54 -1.67 -7.72 10.54
CA ILE A 54 -1.47 -8.70 9.47
C ILE A 54 -1.58 -10.09 10.09
N ILE A 55 -2.51 -10.89 9.58
CA ILE A 55 -2.65 -12.31 9.88
C ILE A 55 -1.51 -13.05 9.17
N PRO A 56 -0.61 -13.74 9.89
CA PRO A 56 0.41 -14.58 9.28
C PRO A 56 -0.24 -15.67 8.43
N HIS A 57 0.27 -15.87 7.22
CA HIS A 57 -0.30 -16.85 6.27
C HIS A 57 -0.08 -18.31 6.70
N GLU A 58 0.62 -18.56 7.81
CA GLU A 58 0.85 -19.90 8.38
C GLU A 58 -0.39 -20.50 9.07
N ASP A 59 -1.46 -19.71 9.27
CA ASP A 59 -2.70 -20.20 9.93
C ASP A 59 -3.73 -20.82 8.97
N ILE A 60 -3.42 -21.00 7.67
CA ILE A 60 -4.41 -21.57 6.73
C ILE A 60 -4.40 -23.09 6.70
N GLU A 61 -3.29 -23.80 6.94
CA GLU A 61 -3.32 -25.27 6.99
C GLU A 61 -1.94 -25.82 7.43
N THR A 62 -1.92 -26.71 8.44
CA THR A 62 -0.82 -27.59 8.92
C THR A 62 0.06 -27.14 10.11
N SER A 63 -0.26 -27.74 11.27
CA SER A 63 0.70 -28.29 12.25
C SER A 63 1.64 -27.37 13.04
N ILE A 64 1.11 -26.65 14.05
CA ILE A 64 1.87 -26.36 15.28
C ILE A 64 1.04 -26.85 16.48
N PRO A 65 1.63 -27.59 17.45
CA PRO A 65 0.92 -27.96 18.67
C PRO A 65 0.42 -26.70 19.37
N GLU A 66 -0.84 -26.69 19.82
CA GLU A 66 -1.56 -25.60 20.50
C GLU A 66 -0.82 -24.94 21.69
N GLN A 67 0.33 -25.47 22.08
CA GLN A 67 1.16 -25.03 23.20
C GLN A 67 2.21 -23.95 22.82
N LEU A 68 2.41 -23.65 21.53
CA LEU A 68 3.38 -22.63 21.06
C LEU A 68 2.72 -21.42 20.36
N VAL A 69 1.39 -21.33 20.38
CA VAL A 69 0.61 -20.18 19.85
C VAL A 69 0.47 -19.07 20.90
N GLY A 70 1.11 -19.23 22.06
CA GLY A 70 1.25 -18.17 23.05
C GLY A 70 2.41 -17.24 22.67
N ASN A 71 2.10 -16.01 22.29
CA ASN A 71 3.01 -14.85 22.24
C ASN A 71 3.68 -14.49 20.91
N VAL A 72 3.04 -14.67 19.75
CA VAL A 72 3.34 -13.74 18.64
C VAL A 72 2.53 -12.48 18.94
N PRO A 73 3.14 -11.37 19.41
CA PRO A 73 2.39 -10.14 19.58
C PRO A 73 1.82 -9.74 18.21
N GLU A 74 0.49 -9.70 18.08
CA GLU A 74 -0.15 -9.18 16.90
C GLU A 74 0.37 -7.76 16.66
N MET A 75 1.22 -7.60 15.63
CA MET A 75 1.82 -6.31 15.32
C MET A 75 0.70 -5.37 14.86
N LYS A 76 0.41 -4.36 15.67
CA LYS A 76 -0.52 -3.30 15.30
C LYS A 76 0.14 -2.39 14.29
N LEU A 77 -0.56 -2.15 13.19
CA LEU A 77 -0.12 -1.35 12.06
C LEU A 77 -1.10 -0.19 11.84
N ALA A 78 -0.55 0.93 11.40
CA ALA A 78 -1.32 2.02 10.83
C ALA A 78 -1.52 1.75 9.34
N ILE A 79 -2.78 1.61 8.91
CA ILE A 79 -3.16 1.32 7.53
C ILE A 79 -3.76 2.57 6.92
N LYS A 80 -2.99 3.24 6.06
CA LYS A 80 -3.43 4.41 5.29
C LYS A 80 -4.29 3.96 4.11
N LYS A 81 -5.59 4.25 4.17
CA LYS A 81 -6.53 4.03 3.06
C LYS A 81 -6.70 5.34 2.32
N LEU A 82 -6.27 5.34 1.06
CA LEU A 82 -6.44 6.49 0.18
C LEU A 82 -7.83 6.52 -0.43
N GLU A 83 -8.42 7.70 -0.47
CA GLU A 83 -9.66 7.97 -1.19
C GLU A 83 -9.35 8.52 -2.58
N TRP A 84 -10.07 8.01 -3.57
CA TRP A 84 -9.87 8.37 -4.98
C TRP A 84 -11.19 8.86 -5.54
N ASP A 85 -11.24 10.11 -5.99
CA ASP A 85 -12.40 10.60 -6.72
C ASP A 85 -12.35 10.07 -8.17
N ARG A 86 -13.24 9.12 -8.46
CA ARG A 86 -13.35 8.54 -9.80
C ARG A 86 -13.89 9.52 -10.85
N ALA A 87 -14.46 10.66 -10.43
CA ALA A 87 -14.94 11.69 -11.35
C ALA A 87 -13.78 12.54 -11.91
N ASP A 88 -12.75 12.81 -11.10
CA ASP A 88 -11.55 13.54 -11.54
C ASP A 88 -10.38 12.58 -11.79
N VAL A 89 -10.31 12.11 -13.04
CA VAL A 89 -9.25 11.20 -13.50
C VAL A 89 -7.88 11.86 -13.46
N GLU A 90 -7.79 13.18 -13.67
CA GLU A 90 -6.51 13.90 -13.69
C GLU A 90 -5.94 14.06 -12.28
N GLU A 91 -6.78 14.47 -11.33
CA GLU A 91 -6.41 14.56 -9.92
C GLU A 91 -6.07 13.19 -9.35
N THR A 92 -6.90 12.17 -9.63
CA THR A 92 -6.59 10.77 -9.30
C THR A 92 -5.24 10.34 -9.87
N ALA A 93 -4.91 10.69 -11.11
CA ALA A 93 -3.63 10.33 -11.69
C ALA A 93 -2.44 11.00 -10.98
N LYS A 94 -2.59 12.26 -10.56
CA LYS A 94 -1.57 13.01 -9.81
C LYS A 94 -1.37 12.40 -8.42
N LEU A 95 -2.46 12.14 -7.70
CA LEU A 95 -2.45 11.50 -6.39
C LEU A 95 -1.77 10.11 -6.45
N PHE A 96 -2.04 9.32 -7.50
CA PHE A 96 -1.46 7.99 -7.68
C PHE A 96 0.04 8.04 -7.90
N LYS A 97 0.50 8.95 -8.76
CA LYS A 97 1.94 9.16 -8.96
C LYS A 97 2.62 9.61 -7.67
N SER A 98 2.02 10.55 -6.93
CA SER A 98 2.54 11.03 -5.65
C SER A 98 2.64 9.89 -4.63
N PHE A 99 1.59 9.07 -4.51
CA PHE A 99 1.56 7.94 -3.60
C PHE A 99 2.64 6.90 -3.93
N VAL A 100 2.78 6.54 -5.21
CA VAL A 100 3.80 5.57 -5.63
C VAL A 100 5.21 6.09 -5.34
N ASN A 101 5.45 7.39 -5.51
CA ASN A 101 6.73 8.01 -5.12
C ASN A 101 6.96 7.97 -3.61
N GLU A 102 5.94 8.27 -2.79
CA GLU A 102 6.01 8.17 -1.32
C GLU A 102 6.38 6.73 -0.91
N LEU A 103 5.69 5.72 -1.43
CA LEU A 103 5.99 4.31 -1.19
C LEU A 103 7.41 3.94 -1.58
N SER A 104 7.85 4.38 -2.76
CA SER A 104 9.20 4.09 -3.25
C SER A 104 10.28 4.63 -2.31
N ILE A 105 10.08 5.84 -1.77
CA ILE A 105 11.02 6.44 -0.83
C ILE A 105 10.99 5.65 0.48
N MET A 106 9.80 5.42 1.05
CA MET A 106 9.66 4.72 2.32
C MET A 106 10.23 3.30 2.28
N ALA A 107 10.08 2.58 1.16
CA ALA A 107 10.63 1.24 0.95
C ALA A 107 12.17 1.17 1.01
N THR A 108 12.87 2.30 0.90
CA THR A 108 14.34 2.38 0.95
C THR A 108 14.88 2.92 2.27
N LEU A 109 14.02 3.44 3.14
CA LEU A 109 14.42 4.09 4.39
C LEU A 109 14.40 3.09 5.56
N HIS A 110 15.56 2.81 6.14
CA HIS A 110 15.69 2.05 7.38
C HIS A 110 16.46 2.86 8.42
N HIS A 111 15.75 3.37 9.42
CA HIS A 111 16.33 4.13 10.52
C HIS A 111 15.42 4.03 11.77
N PRO A 112 15.95 3.91 13.00
CA PRO A 112 15.15 3.71 14.21
C PRO A 112 14.13 4.83 14.51
N ASN A 113 14.35 6.03 13.98
CA ASN A 113 13.45 7.18 14.18
C ASN A 113 12.58 7.51 12.95
N ILE A 114 12.53 6.61 11.95
CA ILE A 114 11.69 6.75 10.78
C ILE A 114 10.64 5.64 10.83
N ILE A 115 9.38 6.00 10.58
CA ILE A 115 8.30 5.01 10.47
C ILE A 115 8.58 4.12 9.27
N MET A 116 8.66 2.82 9.50
CA MET A 116 8.86 1.83 8.45
C MET A 116 7.57 1.59 7.66
N LEU A 117 7.76 1.29 6.38
CA LEU A 117 6.70 0.79 5.50
C LEU A 117 6.34 -0.66 5.84
#